data_AF-A0A2K2V509-F1
#
_entry.id   AF-A0A2K2V509-F1
#
_cell.length_a   1.000
_cell.length_b   1.000
_cell.length_c   1.000
_cell.angle_alpha   90.00
_cell.angle_beta   90.00
_cell.angle_gamma   90.00
#
_symmetry.space_group_name_H-M   'P 1'
#
loop_
_entity.id
_entity.type
_entity.pdbx_description
1 polymer ?
#
loop_
_entity_poly.entity_id
_entity_poly.type
_entity_poly.pdbx_seq_one_letter_code
_entity_poly.pdbx_strand_id
1 'polypeptide(L)'
;MIAMGGQKISRRDFVKIIGLGSLFSVISLTMRTNAFSFGDIVDVKSQGGGGIDVLRGSDSPDAINVIWFEGQSCTGDSIALLDAVRPSVIDVITGTAEITGYVNLRYMDAIMPEWSSAALQILEDAISGKYDPYVLVLEGAFPIDEKAGGPRYSDMFGYSGETEKGPKTFLDWLRGLLSRAVAVVSTGTCASYGGIPADSARDVPVEYSDFIESFKRIGTSSSPTGATGFFGDPIRGYKGLIDLLPSDITAPYRRFLEGAKLEPGEVRADVKPAIAVPGCPANGQAQIRALGTLILWARGVLPPPPLDRYYRPVWIYGRTTHEQCPRAASYAVGEFREYAGDPSWKCLFRVGCKGPVSNCPWNKEGWILGIGGPTKTGA
;
A
#
# COMPACT_ATOMS: atom_id res chain seq x y z
N MET A 1 38.17 -28.94 -2.78
CA MET A 1 39.46 -28.29 -3.07
C MET A 1 39.22 -27.36 -4.25
N ILE A 2 39.26 -26.04 -4.05
CA ILE A 2 39.34 -25.07 -5.14
C ILE A 2 40.77 -24.52 -5.06
N ALA A 3 41.55 -24.76 -6.10
CA ALA A 3 42.96 -24.44 -6.14
C ALA A 3 43.16 -23.07 -6.80
N MET A 4 43.65 -22.11 -6.03
CA MET A 4 44.42 -20.98 -6.54
C MET A 4 45.74 -20.96 -5.76
N GLY A 5 46.87 -21.07 -6.47
CA GLY A 5 48.21 -20.74 -5.98
C GLY A 5 48.69 -21.39 -4.68
N GLY A 6 49.18 -22.64 -4.75
CA GLY A 6 50.39 -23.14 -4.05
C GLY A 6 50.59 -23.03 -2.52
N GLN A 7 49.75 -22.38 -1.72
CA GLN A 7 49.94 -22.28 -0.26
C GLN A 7 48.70 -22.76 0.51
N LYS A 8 48.91 -23.71 1.43
CA LYS A 8 47.87 -24.22 2.33
C LYS A 8 47.63 -23.21 3.47
N ILE A 9 46.55 -22.45 3.37
CA ILE A 9 46.10 -21.53 4.44
C ILE A 9 45.43 -22.36 5.56
N SER A 10 45.81 -22.13 6.82
CA SER A 10 45.19 -22.81 7.96
C SER A 10 43.81 -22.23 8.27
N ARG A 11 42.90 -23.03 8.84
CA ARG A 11 41.55 -22.55 9.27
C ARG A 11 41.61 -21.34 10.20
N ARG A 12 42.68 -21.20 11.00
CA ARG A 12 42.87 -20.08 11.93
C ARG A 12 43.28 -18.79 11.22
N ASP A 13 44.00 -18.91 10.10
CA ASP A 13 44.41 -17.76 9.29
C ASP A 13 43.26 -17.26 8.40
N PHE A 14 42.40 -18.18 7.93
CA PHE A 14 41.17 -17.82 7.22
C PHE A 14 40.23 -16.97 8.07
N VAL A 15 40.04 -17.32 9.35
CA VAL A 15 39.18 -16.54 10.27
C VAL A 15 39.76 -15.15 10.57
N LYS A 16 41.10 -15.01 10.64
CA LYS A 16 41.75 -13.71 10.80
C LYS A 16 41.60 -12.81 9.56
N ILE A 17 41.68 -13.40 8.36
CA ILE A 17 41.51 -12.67 7.09
C ILE A 17 40.08 -12.16 6.96
N ILE A 18 39.07 -12.95 7.34
CA ILE A 18 37.67 -12.51 7.31
C ILE A 18 37.39 -11.47 8.40
N GLY A 19 37.96 -11.62 9.59
CA GLY A 19 37.81 -10.66 10.69
C GLY A 19 38.48 -9.30 10.45
N LEU A 20 39.48 -9.23 9.56
CA LEU A 20 40.10 -7.97 9.10
C LEU A 20 39.42 -7.39 7.85
N GLY A 21 38.77 -8.23 7.03
CA GLY A 21 38.01 -7.81 5.85
C GLY A 21 36.74 -7.01 6.16
N SER A 22 36.16 -7.20 7.35
CA SER A 22 35.03 -6.41 7.84
C SER A 22 35.40 -4.98 8.25
N LEU A 23 36.67 -4.70 8.55
CA LEU A 23 37.15 -3.32 8.78
C LEU A 23 37.58 -2.62 7.47
N PHE A 24 38.04 -3.36 6.46
CA PHE A 24 38.53 -2.76 5.20
C PHE A 24 37.46 -2.52 4.13
N SER A 25 36.29 -3.18 4.20
CA SER A 25 35.17 -2.88 3.29
C SER A 25 34.55 -1.50 3.51
N VAL A 26 34.80 -0.87 4.67
CA VAL A 26 34.30 0.49 4.97
C VAL A 26 35.21 1.58 4.39
N ILE A 27 36.46 1.28 4.03
CA ILE A 27 37.46 2.31 3.66
C ILE A 27 37.93 2.22 2.20
N SER A 28 37.77 1.09 1.49
CA SER A 28 38.34 0.91 0.14
C SER A 28 37.37 1.05 -1.04
N LEU A 29 36.11 1.45 -0.82
CA LEU A 29 35.15 1.69 -1.91
C LEU A 29 35.15 3.16 -2.40
N THR A 30 36.28 3.86 -2.29
CA THR A 30 36.41 5.27 -2.71
C THR A 30 37.38 5.50 -3.86
N MET A 31 37.88 4.47 -4.56
CA MET A 31 38.73 4.72 -5.74
C MET A 31 38.52 3.75 -6.92
N ARG A 32 37.87 4.32 -7.94
CA ARG A 32 38.04 4.11 -9.40
C ARG A 32 37.63 2.76 -10.00
N THR A 33 36.36 2.69 -10.40
CA THR A 33 36.02 2.28 -11.76
C THR A 33 35.13 3.37 -12.38
N ASN A 34 35.45 3.81 -13.59
CA ASN A 34 34.65 4.79 -14.33
C ASN A 34 33.34 4.12 -14.81
N ALA A 35 32.30 4.18 -13.99
CA ALA A 35 30.91 4.01 -14.38
C ALA A 35 30.03 4.51 -13.23
N PHE A 36 29.39 5.67 -13.43
CA PHE A 36 28.34 6.31 -12.61
C PHE A 36 28.38 6.03 -11.09
N SER A 37 28.92 6.99 -10.34
CA SER A 37 28.84 6.98 -8.88
C SER A 37 27.44 7.41 -8.43
N PHE A 38 26.90 6.76 -7.41
CA PHE A 38 25.65 7.12 -6.75
C PHE A 38 25.62 8.58 -6.26
N GLY A 39 26.79 9.21 -6.09
CA GLY A 39 26.92 10.63 -5.75
C GLY A 39 26.46 11.59 -6.85
N ASP A 40 26.43 11.17 -8.11
CA ASP A 40 25.98 12.02 -9.23
C ASP A 40 24.44 12.10 -9.32
N ILE A 41 23.71 11.24 -8.60
CA ILE A 41 22.25 11.32 -8.41
C ILE A 41 21.91 12.32 -7.28
N VAL A 42 22.89 12.65 -6.44
CA VAL A 42 22.73 13.52 -5.26
C VAL A 42 23.60 14.78 -5.43
N ASP A 43 23.46 15.47 -6.57
CA ASP A 43 23.93 16.86 -6.72
C ASP A 43 22.74 17.82 -6.92
N VAL A 44 21.68 17.62 -6.13
CA VAL A 44 20.86 18.74 -5.71
C VAL A 44 21.66 19.44 -4.63
N LYS A 45 22.26 20.59 -4.96
CA LYS A 45 22.92 21.49 -4.01
C LYS A 45 21.98 21.80 -2.84
N SER A 46 21.99 20.96 -1.80
CA SER A 46 21.42 21.27 -0.50
C SER A 46 22.48 22.09 0.25
N GLN A 47 22.14 23.34 0.50
CA GLN A 47 22.78 24.03 1.62
C GLN A 47 22.22 23.42 2.90
N GLY A 48 22.92 22.41 3.42
CA GLY A 48 22.87 21.96 4.82
C GLY A 48 21.75 20.98 5.18
N GLY A 49 22.11 19.73 5.47
CA GLY A 49 21.25 18.75 6.15
C GLY A 49 21.21 17.39 5.44
N GLY A 50 22.04 16.43 5.88
CA GLY A 50 22.15 15.12 5.23
C GLY A 50 20.89 14.24 5.35
N GLY A 51 20.50 13.59 4.25
CA GLY A 51 19.63 12.40 4.18
C GLY A 51 18.15 12.54 4.56
N ILE A 52 17.85 13.23 5.66
CA ILE A 52 16.50 13.37 6.25
C ILE A 52 15.65 14.40 5.50
N ASP A 53 16.28 15.41 4.91
CA ASP A 53 15.59 16.45 4.12
C ASP A 53 14.99 15.94 2.82
N VAL A 54 15.38 14.75 2.35
CA VAL A 54 14.84 14.20 1.09
C VAL A 54 13.39 13.77 1.25
N LEU A 55 12.95 13.33 2.45
CA LEU A 55 11.55 12.93 2.72
C LEU A 55 10.63 14.09 3.14
N ARG A 56 11.23 15.22 3.51
CA ARG A 56 10.54 16.42 4.01
C ARG A 56 10.80 17.54 3.02
N GLY A 57 10.01 17.58 1.95
CA GLY A 57 10.17 18.51 0.84
C GLY A 57 10.31 19.98 1.24
N SER A 58 9.78 20.41 2.39
CA SER A 58 10.18 21.62 3.13
C SER A 58 9.29 21.83 4.36
N ASP A 59 9.73 22.66 5.33
CA ASP A 59 8.84 23.25 6.35
C ASP A 59 7.95 24.38 5.78
N SER A 60 7.72 24.39 4.46
CA SER A 60 6.84 25.36 3.82
C SER A 60 5.42 25.26 4.40
N PRO A 61 4.77 26.40 4.73
CA PRO A 61 3.38 26.41 5.18
C PRO A 61 2.41 25.84 4.13
N ASP A 62 2.82 25.74 2.86
CA ASP A 62 2.01 25.20 1.77
C ASP A 62 2.21 23.69 1.56
N ALA A 63 3.05 23.02 2.35
CA ALA A 63 3.35 21.60 2.20
C ALA A 63 2.22 20.71 2.75
N ILE A 64 1.77 19.74 1.95
CA ILE A 64 0.79 18.75 2.40
C ILE A 64 1.55 17.58 3.03
N ASN A 65 1.20 17.24 4.27
CA ASN A 65 1.77 16.09 4.95
C ASN A 65 1.07 14.79 4.51
N VAL A 66 1.82 13.70 4.46
CA VAL A 66 1.31 12.35 4.20
C VAL A 66 1.75 11.44 5.33
N ILE A 67 0.79 10.65 5.82
CA ILE A 67 1.02 9.61 6.83
C ILE A 67 0.59 8.29 6.20
N TRP A 68 1.51 7.35 6.06
CA TRP A 68 1.27 6.04 5.47
C TRP A 68 1.29 4.98 6.58
N PHE A 69 0.11 4.50 6.97
CA PHE A 69 -0.05 3.60 8.10
C PHE A 69 -0.34 2.17 7.62
N GLU A 70 0.52 1.23 8.03
CA GLU A 70 0.40 -0.20 7.71
C GLU A 70 -0.31 -0.97 8.83
N GLY A 71 -1.39 -1.69 8.48
CA GLY A 71 -2.08 -2.67 9.33
C GLY A 71 -1.60 -4.09 9.04
N GLN A 72 -2.54 -5.03 8.83
CA GLN A 72 -2.23 -6.39 8.38
C GLN A 72 -1.83 -6.39 6.89
N SER A 73 -0.60 -5.96 6.62
CA SER A 73 0.00 -5.84 5.28
C SER A 73 1.08 -6.89 5.01
N CYS A 74 1.37 -7.10 3.73
CA CYS A 74 2.59 -7.76 3.25
C CYS A 74 3.64 -6.78 2.74
N THR A 75 3.42 -5.47 2.93
CA THR A 75 4.25 -4.35 2.43
C THR A 75 4.33 -4.30 0.89
N GLY A 76 3.51 -5.09 0.19
CA GLY A 76 3.53 -5.17 -1.27
C GLY A 76 3.02 -3.90 -1.94
N ASP A 77 2.11 -3.16 -1.31
CA ASP A 77 1.60 -1.90 -1.84
C ASP A 77 2.65 -0.79 -1.70
N SER A 78 3.32 -0.71 -0.56
CA SER A 78 4.54 0.09 -0.33
C SER A 78 5.61 -0.15 -1.40
N ILE A 79 5.99 -1.41 -1.66
CA ILE A 79 6.99 -1.71 -2.70
C ILE A 79 6.49 -1.34 -4.10
N ALA A 80 5.23 -1.64 -4.42
CA ALA A 80 4.66 -1.28 -5.72
C ALA A 80 4.59 0.23 -5.93
N LEU A 81 4.37 1.02 -4.87
CA LEU A 81 4.43 2.48 -4.92
C LEU A 81 5.84 2.97 -5.29
N LEU A 82 6.89 2.40 -4.69
CA LEU A 82 8.29 2.78 -4.97
C LEU A 82 8.67 2.54 -6.44
N ASP A 83 8.01 1.60 -7.11
CA ASP A 83 8.14 1.32 -8.55
C ASP A 83 7.37 2.30 -9.45
N ALA A 84 6.67 3.29 -8.88
CA ALA A 84 6.04 4.35 -9.66
C ALA A 84 7.09 5.25 -10.33
N VAL A 85 6.82 5.63 -11.57
CA VAL A 85 7.74 6.35 -12.45
C VAL A 85 7.15 7.62 -13.10
N ARG A 86 5.84 7.91 -12.94
CA ARG A 86 5.17 9.03 -13.65
C ARG A 86 3.98 9.64 -12.87
N PRO A 87 4.24 10.57 -11.93
CA PRO A 87 5.55 10.90 -11.37
C PRO A 87 6.11 9.74 -10.53
N SER A 88 7.42 9.73 -10.28
CA SER A 88 8.00 8.81 -9.29
C SER A 88 7.74 9.29 -7.86
N VAL A 89 7.93 8.41 -6.88
CA VAL A 89 7.86 8.79 -5.46
C VAL A 89 8.89 9.88 -5.15
N ILE A 90 10.10 9.75 -5.69
CA ILE A 90 11.15 10.76 -5.54
C ILE A 90 10.67 12.09 -6.11
N ASP A 91 10.03 12.09 -7.28
CA ASP A 91 9.59 13.36 -7.89
C ASP A 91 8.54 14.09 -7.03
N VAL A 92 7.65 13.33 -6.39
CA VAL A 92 6.59 13.88 -5.53
C VAL A 92 7.18 14.41 -4.22
N ILE A 93 8.07 13.65 -3.58
CA ILE A 93 8.63 14.03 -2.28
C ILE A 93 9.64 15.18 -2.43
N THR A 94 10.48 15.16 -3.46
CA THR A 94 11.45 16.24 -3.73
C THR A 94 10.82 17.49 -4.34
N GLY A 95 9.54 17.44 -4.70
CA GLY A 95 8.81 18.55 -5.31
C GLY A 95 9.21 18.85 -6.76
N THR A 96 9.95 17.97 -7.43
CA THR A 96 10.30 18.11 -8.86
C THR A 96 9.09 17.87 -9.77
N ALA A 97 8.07 17.16 -9.28
CA ALA A 97 6.75 17.15 -9.89
C ALA A 97 6.08 18.53 -9.67
N GLU A 98 6.33 19.48 -10.58
CA GLU A 98 5.90 20.89 -10.47
C GLU A 98 4.41 21.07 -10.11
N ILE A 99 3.56 20.15 -10.54
CA ILE A 99 2.12 20.21 -10.29
C ILE A 99 1.76 19.86 -8.84
N THR A 100 2.47 18.92 -8.21
CA THR A 100 2.10 18.46 -6.87
C THR A 100 2.59 19.39 -5.77
N GLY A 101 3.60 20.22 -5.99
CA GLY A 101 4.27 21.01 -4.94
C GLY A 101 4.99 20.14 -3.90
N TYR A 102 5.45 20.74 -2.80
CA TYR A 102 6.14 20.00 -1.72
C TYR A 102 5.20 19.04 -0.99
N VAL A 103 5.60 17.77 -0.88
CA VAL A 103 4.89 16.74 -0.10
C VAL A 103 5.82 16.25 1.00
N ASN A 104 5.33 16.26 2.23
CA ASN A 104 6.09 15.79 3.38
C ASN A 104 5.62 14.39 3.76
N LEU A 105 6.39 13.37 3.43
CA LEU A 105 6.12 12.02 3.92
C LEU A 105 6.60 11.94 5.37
N ARG A 106 5.67 12.08 6.31
CA ARG A 106 5.99 12.16 7.74
C ARG A 106 6.21 10.78 8.35
N TYR A 107 5.42 9.81 7.92
CA TYR A 107 5.45 8.45 8.44
C TYR A 107 5.24 7.45 7.32
N MET A 108 6.10 6.44 7.23
CA MET A 108 5.96 5.25 6.39
C MET A 108 6.97 4.22 6.89
N ASP A 109 6.50 3.19 7.58
CA ASP A 109 7.35 2.19 8.25
C ASP A 109 8.43 1.59 7.33
N ALA A 110 8.10 1.41 6.05
CA ALA A 110 9.00 0.81 5.07
C ALA A 110 10.27 1.63 4.74
N ILE A 111 10.22 2.97 4.82
CA ILE A 111 11.31 3.84 4.32
C ILE A 111 11.68 5.01 5.24
N MET A 112 10.94 5.25 6.33
CA MET A 112 11.27 6.33 7.26
C MET A 112 12.57 6.07 8.02
N PRO A 113 13.36 7.12 8.33
CA PRO A 113 14.61 6.97 9.06
C PRO A 113 14.41 6.81 10.59
N GLU A 114 13.31 7.33 11.14
CA GLU A 114 12.99 7.17 12.56
C GLU A 114 12.56 5.74 12.88
N TRP A 115 12.92 5.26 14.08
CA TRP A 115 12.65 3.90 14.54
C TRP A 115 12.26 3.90 16.02
N SER A 116 11.60 2.82 16.47
CA SER A 116 11.19 2.65 17.86
C SER A 116 10.32 3.84 18.35
N SER A 117 10.57 4.36 19.56
CA SER A 117 9.80 5.47 20.15
C SER A 117 9.79 6.73 19.28
N ALA A 118 10.84 7.01 18.50
CA ALA A 118 10.87 8.16 17.60
C ALA A 118 9.86 8.02 16.45
N ALA A 119 9.65 6.80 15.94
CA ALA A 119 8.61 6.53 14.94
C ALA A 119 7.22 6.70 15.55
N LEU A 120 6.98 6.16 16.75
CA LEU A 120 5.69 6.29 17.44
C LEU A 120 5.37 7.75 17.80
N GLN A 121 6.38 8.56 18.13
CA GLN A 121 6.20 9.99 18.39
C GLN A 121 5.63 10.73 17.18
N ILE A 122 5.97 10.34 15.95
CA ILE A 122 5.40 10.94 14.74
C ILE A 122 3.89 10.69 14.67
N LEU A 123 3.43 9.49 15.03
CA LEU A 123 2.00 9.17 15.07
C LEU A 123 1.28 9.95 16.18
N GLU A 124 1.89 10.08 17.37
CA GLU A 124 1.35 10.91 18.44
C GLU A 124 1.27 12.39 18.05
N ASP A 125 2.32 12.90 17.41
CA ASP A 125 2.41 14.26 16.89
C ASP A 125 1.31 14.53 15.86
N ALA A 126 1.06 13.58 14.96
CA ALA A 126 -0.05 13.64 14.00
C ALA A 126 -1.43 13.74 14.69
N ILE A 127 -1.65 12.92 15.73
CA ILE A 127 -2.91 12.91 16.49
C ILE A 127 -3.08 14.22 17.27
N SER A 128 -1.99 14.82 17.74
CA SER A 128 -2.00 16.12 18.42
C SER A 128 -2.32 17.29 17.47
N GLY A 129 -2.16 17.09 16.16
CA GLY A 129 -2.40 18.09 15.12
C GLY A 129 -1.13 18.82 14.65
N LYS A 130 0.06 18.37 15.05
CA LYS A 130 1.35 18.99 14.64
C LYS A 130 1.57 18.97 13.12
N TYR A 131 0.99 17.98 12.44
CA TYR A 131 1.11 17.80 10.99
C TYR A 131 -0.18 18.11 10.23
N ASP A 132 -1.13 18.82 10.83
CA ASP A 132 -2.32 19.27 10.12
C ASP A 132 -1.93 20.32 9.05
N PRO A 133 -2.49 20.29 7.82
CA PRO A 133 -3.32 19.21 7.27
C PRO A 133 -2.48 18.03 6.76
N TYR A 134 -3.04 16.81 6.85
CA TYR A 134 -2.44 15.63 6.22
C TYR A 134 -3.45 14.70 5.55
N VAL A 135 -2.97 14.02 4.50
CA VAL A 135 -3.66 12.90 3.87
C VAL A 135 -3.18 11.61 4.52
N LEU A 136 -4.11 10.78 4.98
CA LEU A 136 -3.82 9.48 5.56
C LEU A 136 -3.90 8.40 4.47
N VAL A 137 -2.83 7.66 4.29
CA VAL A 137 -2.81 6.45 3.45
C VAL A 137 -2.89 5.24 4.35
N LEU A 138 -3.81 4.33 4.03
CA LEU A 138 -4.02 3.07 4.73
C LEU A 138 -3.54 1.92 3.85
N GLU A 139 -2.68 1.08 4.39
CA GLU A 139 -2.22 -0.17 3.76
C GLU A 139 -2.48 -1.35 4.71
N GLY A 140 -2.84 -2.52 4.17
CA GLY A 140 -3.19 -3.69 4.97
C GLY A 140 -4.60 -3.66 5.58
N ALA A 141 -5.09 -4.84 5.99
CA ALA A 141 -6.42 -4.98 6.59
C ALA A 141 -6.39 -4.68 8.10
N PHE A 142 -7.57 -4.54 8.71
CA PHE A 142 -7.71 -4.15 10.12
C PHE A 142 -8.61 -5.15 10.88
N PRO A 143 -8.09 -5.83 11.91
CA PRO A 143 -8.87 -6.74 12.76
C PRO A 143 -9.98 -6.02 13.53
N ILE A 144 -11.20 -6.54 13.39
CA ILE A 144 -12.33 -6.21 14.27
C ILE A 144 -12.68 -7.51 14.98
N ASP A 145 -11.98 -7.73 16.09
CA ASP A 145 -11.84 -9.03 16.75
C ASP A 145 -13.16 -9.64 17.25
N GLU A 146 -14.26 -8.88 17.31
CA GLU A 146 -15.56 -9.34 17.74
C GLU A 146 -15.99 -10.62 16.99
N LYS A 147 -15.67 -10.71 15.70
CA LYS A 147 -15.95 -11.90 14.88
C LYS A 147 -15.01 -13.07 15.18
N ALA A 148 -13.84 -12.79 15.74
CA ALA A 148 -12.82 -13.76 16.15
C ALA A 148 -12.87 -14.03 17.67
N GLY A 149 -13.90 -13.56 18.39
CA GLY A 149 -14.09 -13.78 19.82
C GLY A 149 -13.28 -12.85 20.74
N GLY A 150 -12.63 -11.82 20.19
CA GLY A 150 -11.93 -10.80 20.96
C GLY A 150 -12.86 -9.69 21.48
N PRO A 151 -12.37 -8.85 22.42
CA PRO A 151 -13.11 -7.71 22.93
C PRO A 151 -13.56 -6.74 21.82
N ARG A 152 -14.68 -6.03 22.04
CA ARG A 152 -15.20 -5.08 21.08
C ARG A 152 -14.17 -3.98 20.80
N TYR A 153 -13.81 -3.79 19.54
CA TYR A 153 -12.85 -2.80 19.10
C TYR A 153 -11.42 -2.93 19.69
N SER A 154 -11.01 -4.10 20.20
CA SER A 154 -9.65 -4.23 20.76
C SER A 154 -8.56 -4.23 19.71
N ASP A 155 -8.80 -4.83 18.54
CA ASP A 155 -7.76 -5.17 17.56
C ASP A 155 -6.59 -5.98 18.17
N MET A 156 -6.94 -7.02 18.93
CA MET A 156 -6.01 -7.92 19.60
C MET A 156 -5.12 -8.71 18.64
N PHE A 157 -5.50 -8.77 17.35
CA PHE A 157 -4.73 -9.44 16.30
C PHE A 157 -3.84 -8.48 15.50
N GLY A 158 -3.71 -7.23 15.93
CA GLY A 158 -2.95 -6.20 15.23
C GLY A 158 -2.34 -5.15 16.17
N TYR A 159 -1.04 -5.23 16.41
CA TYR A 159 -0.30 -4.24 17.20
C TYR A 159 0.74 -3.51 16.35
N SER A 160 0.84 -2.20 16.54
CA SER A 160 1.91 -1.37 15.99
C SER A 160 2.56 -0.57 17.11
N GLY A 161 3.65 -1.12 17.64
CA GLY A 161 4.48 -0.50 18.67
C GLY A 161 3.91 -0.57 20.09
N GLU A 162 4.77 -0.14 21.02
CA GLU A 162 4.48 -0.05 22.45
C GLU A 162 4.90 1.33 22.95
N THR A 163 3.98 2.01 23.61
CA THR A 163 4.22 3.30 24.27
C THR A 163 4.48 3.07 25.75
N GLU A 164 4.89 4.11 26.50
CA GLU A 164 4.98 4.02 27.96
C GLU A 164 3.66 3.62 28.64
N LYS A 165 2.52 3.82 27.95
CA LYS A 165 1.18 3.44 28.42
C LYS A 165 0.78 2.00 28.04
N GLY A 166 1.67 1.26 27.38
CA GLY A 166 1.45 -0.11 26.91
C GLY A 166 1.34 -0.25 25.39
N PRO A 167 1.06 -1.48 24.92
CA PRO A 167 1.00 -1.81 23.50
C PRO A 167 -0.14 -1.06 22.81
N LYS A 168 0.06 -0.66 21.56
CA LYS A 168 -0.91 0.06 20.75
C LYS A 168 -1.41 -0.81 19.61
N THR A 169 -2.73 -0.93 19.49
CA THR A 169 -3.31 -1.67 18.37
C THR A 169 -3.41 -0.80 17.11
N PHE A 170 -3.65 -1.39 15.94
CA PHE A 170 -3.86 -0.59 14.73
C PHE A 170 -5.06 0.34 14.91
N LEU A 171 -6.15 -0.15 15.51
CA LEU A 171 -7.32 0.68 15.79
C LEU A 171 -7.06 1.81 16.78
N ASP A 172 -6.16 1.64 17.75
CA ASP A 172 -5.78 2.73 18.66
C ASP A 172 -5.18 3.92 17.92
N TRP A 173 -4.28 3.65 16.98
CA TRP A 173 -3.70 4.68 16.13
C TRP A 173 -4.74 5.25 15.15
N LEU A 174 -5.46 4.38 14.46
CA LEU A 174 -6.41 4.78 13.42
C LEU A 174 -7.51 5.71 13.92
N ARG A 175 -8.03 5.51 15.14
CA ARG A 175 -9.06 6.42 15.69
C ARG A 175 -8.56 7.87 15.77
N GLY A 176 -7.34 8.06 16.26
CA GLY A 176 -6.72 9.38 16.34
C GLY A 176 -6.40 9.94 14.96
N LEU A 177 -5.80 9.11 14.10
CA LEU A 177 -5.38 9.53 12.76
C LEU A 177 -6.59 9.89 11.87
N LEU A 178 -7.61 9.04 11.81
CA LEU A 178 -8.82 9.29 11.01
C LEU A 178 -9.58 10.54 11.46
N SER A 179 -9.58 10.85 12.76
CA SER A 179 -10.27 12.02 13.30
C SER A 179 -9.65 13.33 12.79
N ARG A 180 -8.34 13.34 12.54
CA ARG A 180 -7.57 14.53 12.14
C ARG A 180 -7.34 14.64 10.64
N ALA A 181 -7.07 13.51 9.97
CA ALA A 181 -6.79 13.48 8.53
C ALA A 181 -7.82 14.29 7.72
N VAL A 182 -7.37 15.03 6.72
CA VAL A 182 -8.27 15.81 5.84
C VAL A 182 -8.85 14.95 4.71
N ALA A 183 -8.16 13.85 4.37
CA ALA A 183 -8.59 12.88 3.39
C ALA A 183 -7.93 11.50 3.63
N VAL A 184 -8.55 10.44 3.12
CA VAL A 184 -8.07 9.05 3.22
C VAL A 184 -7.87 8.44 1.84
N VAL A 185 -6.72 7.78 1.64
CA VAL A 185 -6.48 6.86 0.52
C VAL A 185 -6.31 5.47 1.11
N SER A 186 -7.21 4.55 0.77
CA SER A 186 -7.04 3.15 1.12
C SER A 186 -6.39 2.40 -0.04
N THR A 187 -5.14 1.98 0.12
CA THR A 187 -4.35 1.32 -0.93
C THR A 187 -4.22 -0.17 -0.69
N GLY A 188 -4.32 -0.94 -1.78
CA GLY A 188 -4.36 -2.40 -1.71
C GLY A 188 -5.75 -2.94 -1.39
N THR A 189 -6.03 -4.15 -1.86
CA THR A 189 -7.30 -4.84 -1.61
C THR A 189 -7.52 -5.11 -0.13
N CYS A 190 -6.43 -5.34 0.63
CA CYS A 190 -6.47 -5.54 2.07
C CYS A 190 -7.02 -4.30 2.79
N ALA A 191 -6.43 -3.12 2.57
CA ALA A 191 -6.94 -1.90 3.20
C ALA A 191 -8.27 -1.47 2.61
N SER A 192 -8.54 -1.71 1.32
CA SER A 192 -9.79 -1.25 0.71
C SER A 192 -10.98 -2.07 1.20
N TYR A 193 -10.89 -3.39 1.15
CA TYR A 193 -12.03 -4.31 1.32
C TYR A 193 -11.72 -5.52 2.21
N GLY A 194 -10.57 -5.57 2.86
CA GLY A 194 -10.14 -6.64 3.78
C GLY A 194 -9.21 -7.67 3.16
N GLY A 195 -9.34 -7.94 1.85
CA GLY A 195 -8.41 -8.77 1.09
C GLY A 195 -8.21 -10.19 1.66
N ILE A 196 -7.01 -10.73 1.50
CA ILE A 196 -6.66 -12.09 1.97
C ILE A 196 -6.88 -12.24 3.49
N PRO A 197 -6.48 -11.29 4.37
CA PRO A 197 -6.73 -11.41 5.81
C PRO A 197 -8.21 -11.52 6.18
N ALA A 198 -9.10 -10.89 5.42
CA ALA A 198 -10.55 -10.92 5.66
C ALA A 198 -11.24 -12.15 5.05
N ASP A 199 -10.51 -13.00 4.31
CA ASP A 199 -11.11 -14.16 3.66
C ASP A 199 -11.48 -15.24 4.67
N SER A 200 -12.48 -16.04 4.32
CA SER A 200 -12.87 -17.21 5.10
C SER A 200 -11.84 -18.33 4.94
N ALA A 201 -11.46 -18.95 6.05
CA ALA A 201 -10.74 -20.21 5.99
C ALA A 201 -11.75 -21.37 5.92
N ARG A 202 -11.28 -22.52 5.45
CA ARG A 202 -12.04 -23.75 5.63
C ARG A 202 -11.88 -24.16 7.08
N ASP A 203 -12.98 -24.23 7.83
CA ASP A 203 -12.95 -24.77 9.18
C ASP A 203 -12.56 -26.26 9.11
N VAL A 204 -11.31 -26.57 9.48
CA VAL A 204 -10.87 -27.95 9.69
C VAL A 204 -10.94 -28.19 11.19
N PRO A 205 -11.78 -29.12 11.67
CA PRO A 205 -11.85 -29.42 13.10
C PRO A 205 -10.47 -29.83 13.63
N VAL A 206 -10.13 -29.35 14.82
CA VAL A 206 -8.84 -29.60 15.50
C VAL A 206 -8.68 -31.07 15.91
N GLU A 207 -9.77 -31.84 15.98
CA GLU A 207 -9.74 -33.26 16.30
C GLU A 207 -9.46 -34.11 15.05
N TYR A 208 -8.27 -34.72 15.05
CA TYR A 208 -7.70 -35.56 13.98
C TYR A 208 -8.41 -36.93 13.81
N SER A 209 -9.52 -37.18 14.50
CA SER A 209 -10.10 -38.53 14.63
C SER A 209 -10.99 -38.95 13.46
N ASP A 210 -11.56 -38.03 12.69
CA ASP A 210 -12.42 -38.41 11.56
C ASP A 210 -12.19 -37.55 10.32
N PHE A 211 -11.17 -37.94 9.54
CA PHE A 211 -10.88 -37.39 8.22
C PHE A 211 -12.10 -37.37 7.29
N ILE A 212 -13.07 -38.28 7.45
CA ILE A 212 -14.29 -38.34 6.62
C ILE A 212 -15.40 -37.40 7.15
N GLU A 213 -15.45 -37.12 8.46
CA GLU A 213 -16.45 -36.22 9.05
C GLU A 213 -16.06 -34.74 8.92
N SER A 214 -14.75 -34.44 8.83
CA SER A 214 -14.24 -33.11 8.48
C SER A 214 -14.64 -32.67 7.05
N PHE A 215 -14.86 -33.62 6.13
CA PHE A 215 -15.48 -33.35 4.82
C PHE A 215 -17.00 -33.18 4.87
N LYS A 216 -17.67 -33.49 5.99
CA LYS A 216 -19.13 -33.28 6.14
C LYS A 216 -19.46 -31.94 6.79
N ARG A 217 -18.54 -31.37 7.60
CA ARG A 217 -18.62 -30.00 8.16
C ARG A 217 -17.89 -28.97 7.29
N ILE A 218 -18.14 -28.98 5.97
CA ILE A 218 -17.55 -27.99 5.06
C ILE A 218 -18.37 -26.70 5.17
N GLY A 219 -18.02 -25.86 6.14
CA GLY A 219 -18.42 -24.47 6.21
C GLY A 219 -17.24 -23.54 5.87
N THR A 220 -17.54 -22.35 5.34
CA THR A 220 -16.59 -21.25 5.31
C THR A 220 -16.59 -20.56 6.67
N SER A 221 -15.45 -20.48 7.34
CA SER A 221 -15.31 -19.79 8.62
C SER A 221 -15.49 -18.27 8.43
N SER A 222 -15.61 -17.51 9.52
CA SER A 222 -15.29 -16.08 9.45
C SER A 222 -13.78 -15.88 9.24
N SER A 223 -13.34 -14.67 8.84
CA SER A 223 -11.92 -14.32 8.90
C SER A 223 -11.33 -14.71 10.26
N PRO A 224 -10.18 -15.42 10.31
CA PRO A 224 -9.57 -15.87 11.56
C PRO A 224 -9.31 -14.75 12.56
N THR A 225 -9.05 -13.54 12.06
CA THR A 225 -8.78 -12.33 12.87
C THR A 225 -9.95 -11.34 12.86
N GLY A 226 -11.07 -11.66 12.19
CA GLY A 226 -12.16 -10.72 11.98
C GLY A 226 -11.77 -9.51 11.12
N ALA A 227 -10.71 -9.63 10.32
CA ALA A 227 -10.17 -8.53 9.52
C ALA A 227 -11.20 -7.96 8.55
N THR A 228 -11.11 -6.65 8.33
CA THR A 228 -11.91 -5.93 7.35
C THR A 228 -11.09 -4.81 6.71
N GLY A 229 -11.57 -4.30 5.58
CA GLY A 229 -11.03 -3.11 4.94
C GLY A 229 -11.64 -1.84 5.53
N PHE A 230 -11.15 -0.70 5.08
CA PHE A 230 -11.72 0.60 5.38
C PHE A 230 -13.15 0.73 4.86
N PHE A 231 -13.39 0.30 3.61
CA PHE A 231 -14.70 0.33 2.98
C PHE A 231 -15.41 -1.03 3.11
N GLY A 232 -16.74 -0.98 3.17
CA GLY A 232 -17.58 -2.17 3.02
C GLY A 232 -17.69 -2.64 1.57
N ASP A 233 -18.18 -3.87 1.37
CA ASP A 233 -18.58 -4.36 0.05
C ASP A 233 -20.03 -3.95 -0.21
N PRO A 234 -20.29 -3.03 -1.15
CA PRO A 234 -21.62 -2.51 -1.45
C PRO A 234 -22.56 -3.55 -2.09
N ILE A 235 -22.03 -4.66 -2.63
CA ILE A 235 -22.83 -5.72 -3.26
C ILE A 235 -23.11 -6.83 -2.27
N ARG A 236 -22.07 -7.27 -1.55
CA ARG A 236 -22.19 -8.39 -0.61
C ARG A 236 -22.70 -7.97 0.77
N GLY A 237 -22.73 -6.66 1.04
CA GLY A 237 -23.21 -6.11 2.31
C GLY A 237 -22.23 -6.27 3.47
N TYR A 238 -20.94 -6.54 3.19
CA TYR A 238 -19.93 -6.58 4.22
C TYR A 238 -19.63 -5.17 4.73
N LYS A 239 -19.47 -5.05 6.05
CA LYS A 239 -19.15 -3.78 6.71
C LYS A 239 -17.65 -3.55 6.78
N GLY A 240 -17.20 -2.36 6.39
CA GLY A 240 -15.82 -1.90 6.56
C GLY A 240 -15.61 -1.19 7.89
N LEU A 241 -14.38 -0.75 8.17
CA LEU A 241 -14.09 0.13 9.31
C LEU A 241 -14.98 1.38 9.30
N ILE A 242 -15.30 1.90 8.12
CA ILE A 242 -16.14 3.09 7.96
C ILE A 242 -17.54 2.92 8.58
N ASP A 243 -18.05 1.68 8.62
CA ASP A 243 -19.35 1.32 9.18
C ASP A 243 -19.27 0.88 10.64
N LEU A 244 -18.09 0.44 11.08
CA LEU A 244 -17.89 -0.24 12.35
C LEU A 244 -17.32 0.70 13.42
N LEU A 245 -16.46 1.64 13.06
CA LEU A 245 -15.90 2.63 13.98
C LEU A 245 -16.96 3.65 14.47
N PRO A 246 -16.73 4.33 15.61
CA PRO A 246 -17.59 5.39 16.11
C PRO A 246 -17.94 6.44 15.05
N SER A 247 -19.21 6.85 15.02
CA SER A 247 -19.75 7.69 13.95
C SER A 247 -19.13 9.07 13.88
N ASP A 248 -18.71 9.63 15.00
CA ASP A 248 -18.00 10.91 15.09
C ASP A 248 -16.68 10.90 14.28
N ILE A 249 -16.02 9.75 14.19
CA ILE A 249 -14.78 9.56 13.42
C ILE A 249 -15.10 9.37 11.93
N THR A 250 -16.07 8.53 11.59
CA THR A 250 -16.28 8.08 10.19
C THR A 250 -17.36 8.84 9.42
N ALA A 251 -18.26 9.56 10.09
CA ALA A 251 -19.35 10.28 9.43
C ALA A 251 -18.88 11.32 8.39
N PRO A 252 -17.77 12.06 8.58
CA PRO A 252 -17.28 12.97 7.55
C PRO A 252 -16.93 12.27 6.23
N TYR A 253 -16.32 11.09 6.32
CA TYR A 253 -15.99 10.27 5.15
C TYR A 253 -17.26 9.68 4.52
N ARG A 254 -18.21 9.19 5.32
CA ARG A 254 -19.49 8.66 4.80
C ARG A 254 -20.29 9.71 4.04
N ARG A 255 -20.39 10.94 4.55
CA ARG A 255 -21.08 12.03 3.85
C ARG A 255 -20.48 12.33 2.47
N PHE A 256 -19.15 12.24 2.36
CA PHE A 256 -18.47 12.35 1.06
C PHE A 256 -18.88 11.21 0.12
N LEU A 257 -18.87 9.95 0.59
CA LEU A 257 -19.26 8.80 -0.21
C LEU A 257 -20.76 8.80 -0.60
N GLU A 258 -21.60 9.43 0.21
CA GLU A 258 -23.04 9.66 -0.05
C GLU A 258 -23.31 10.77 -1.06
N GLY A 259 -22.25 11.44 -1.56
CA GLY A 259 -22.33 12.40 -2.67
C GLY A 259 -22.18 13.86 -2.27
N ALA A 260 -21.75 14.17 -1.04
CA ALA A 260 -21.37 15.53 -0.69
C ALA A 260 -20.20 16.00 -1.57
N LYS A 261 -20.37 17.17 -2.19
CA LYS A 261 -19.36 17.78 -3.05
C LYS A 261 -18.41 18.63 -2.23
N LEU A 262 -17.16 18.69 -2.67
CA LEU A 262 -16.12 19.56 -2.14
C LEU A 262 -15.49 20.29 -3.31
N GLU A 263 -15.40 21.60 -3.17
CA GLU A 263 -14.62 22.43 -4.09
C GLU A 263 -13.12 22.19 -3.87
N PRO A 264 -12.26 22.53 -4.86
CA PRO A 264 -10.82 22.49 -4.66
C PRO A 264 -10.40 23.29 -3.42
N GLY A 265 -9.62 22.66 -2.52
CA GLY A 265 -9.07 23.30 -1.33
C GLY A 265 -10.05 23.45 -0.16
N GLU A 266 -11.31 23.04 -0.33
CA GLU A 266 -12.34 23.13 0.69
C GLU A 266 -12.13 22.07 1.79
N VAL A 267 -11.22 22.34 2.74
CA VAL A 267 -11.00 21.46 3.90
C VAL A 267 -12.12 21.67 4.92
N ARG A 268 -12.94 20.64 5.12
CA ARG A 268 -14.08 20.66 6.04
C ARG A 268 -13.98 19.58 7.12
N ALA A 269 -14.42 19.93 8.32
CA ALA A 269 -14.52 18.97 9.42
C ALA A 269 -15.65 17.96 9.19
N ASP A 270 -16.74 18.39 8.54
CA ASP A 270 -17.93 17.59 8.34
C ASP A 270 -17.94 16.78 7.03
N VAL A 271 -17.10 17.07 6.04
CA VAL A 271 -17.03 16.26 4.81
C VAL A 271 -15.57 16.08 4.44
N LYS A 272 -15.11 14.83 4.37
CA LYS A 272 -13.71 14.49 4.12
C LYS A 272 -13.59 13.45 2.99
N PRO A 273 -12.77 13.66 1.95
CA PRO A 273 -12.60 12.68 0.89
C PRO A 273 -12.05 11.34 1.40
N ALA A 274 -12.61 10.24 0.89
CA ALA A 274 -12.05 8.90 1.08
C ALA A 274 -12.12 8.14 -0.25
N ILE A 275 -11.01 7.55 -0.68
CA ILE A 275 -10.95 6.81 -1.96
C ILE A 275 -10.27 5.45 -1.79
N ALA A 276 -10.70 4.46 -2.58
CA ALA A 276 -10.12 3.13 -2.65
C ALA A 276 -9.20 2.99 -3.88
N VAL A 277 -8.02 2.41 -3.67
CA VAL A 277 -7.04 2.07 -4.71
C VAL A 277 -6.68 0.59 -4.57
N PRO A 278 -7.59 -0.33 -4.92
CA PRO A 278 -7.37 -1.75 -4.70
C PRO A 278 -6.43 -2.40 -5.71
N GLY A 279 -5.96 -3.58 -5.33
CA GLY A 279 -5.04 -4.47 -6.04
C GLY A 279 -4.24 -5.29 -5.03
N CYS A 280 -3.60 -6.38 -5.44
CA CYS A 280 -2.80 -7.21 -4.53
C CYS A 280 -1.46 -7.59 -5.18
N PRO A 281 -0.48 -6.66 -5.22
CA PRO A 281 -0.58 -5.27 -4.75
C PRO A 281 -1.32 -4.34 -5.72
N ALA A 282 -1.70 -3.16 -5.24
CA ALA A 282 -2.20 -2.06 -6.04
C ALA A 282 -1.11 -1.57 -6.99
N ASN A 283 -1.50 -1.24 -8.21
CA ASN A 283 -0.57 -0.73 -9.21
C ASN A 283 0.08 0.58 -8.74
N GLY A 284 1.41 0.66 -8.70
CA GLY A 284 2.14 1.83 -8.21
C GLY A 284 1.74 3.16 -8.85
N GLN A 285 1.49 3.16 -10.16
CA GLN A 285 1.01 4.36 -10.88
C GLN A 285 -0.40 4.76 -10.46
N ALA A 286 -1.28 3.78 -10.22
CA ALA A 286 -2.61 4.05 -9.69
C ALA A 286 -2.54 4.65 -8.28
N GLN A 287 -1.65 4.11 -7.42
CA GLN A 287 -1.43 4.61 -6.06
C GLN A 287 -0.97 6.08 -6.07
N ILE A 288 0.14 6.39 -6.76
CA ILE A 288 0.72 7.74 -6.75
C ILE A 288 -0.22 8.78 -7.38
N ARG A 289 -0.96 8.42 -8.43
CA ARG A 289 -1.90 9.36 -9.08
C ARG A 289 -3.18 9.56 -8.26
N ALA A 290 -3.67 8.52 -7.58
CA ALA A 290 -4.81 8.65 -6.67
C ALA A 290 -4.46 9.54 -5.47
N LEU A 291 -3.30 9.29 -4.83
CA LEU A 291 -2.75 10.14 -3.77
C LEU A 291 -2.53 11.57 -4.27
N GLY A 292 -1.89 11.72 -5.42
CA GLY A 292 -1.67 13.03 -6.07
C GLY A 292 -2.96 13.80 -6.30
N THR A 293 -4.06 13.13 -6.67
CA THR A 293 -5.36 13.81 -6.85
C THR A 293 -5.88 14.43 -5.56
N LEU A 294 -5.74 13.74 -4.41
CA LEU A 294 -6.16 14.29 -3.12
C LEU A 294 -5.21 15.37 -2.59
N ILE A 295 -3.91 15.27 -2.89
CA ILE A 295 -2.95 16.33 -2.60
C ILE A 295 -3.27 17.59 -3.41
N LEU A 296 -3.57 17.44 -4.70
CA LEU A 296 -3.97 18.55 -5.57
C LEU A 296 -5.31 19.15 -5.15
N TRP A 297 -6.22 18.33 -4.65
CA TRP A 297 -7.43 18.82 -4.01
C TRP A 297 -7.14 19.63 -2.75
N ALA A 298 -6.33 19.12 -1.82
CA ALA A 298 -5.97 19.85 -0.61
C ALA A 298 -5.27 21.18 -0.91
N ARG A 299 -4.59 21.28 -2.06
CA ARG A 299 -3.94 22.50 -2.57
C ARG A 299 -4.86 23.48 -3.32
N GLY A 300 -6.14 23.15 -3.51
CA GLY A 300 -7.04 24.05 -4.25
C GLY A 300 -6.95 23.96 -5.78
N VAL A 301 -6.31 22.92 -6.33
CA VAL A 301 -6.06 22.81 -7.78
C VAL A 301 -7.16 22.02 -8.49
N LEU A 302 -7.58 20.89 -7.93
CA LEU A 302 -8.57 19.99 -8.54
C LEU A 302 -9.66 19.59 -7.54
N PRO A 303 -10.90 19.32 -7.98
CA PRO A 303 -11.89 18.71 -7.11
C PRO A 303 -11.54 17.24 -6.83
N PRO A 304 -12.10 16.60 -5.79
CA PRO A 304 -11.96 15.16 -5.59
C PRO A 304 -12.46 14.37 -6.80
N PRO A 305 -11.84 13.21 -7.11
CA PRO A 305 -12.18 12.48 -8.32
C PRO A 305 -13.58 11.84 -8.22
N PRO A 306 -14.30 11.67 -9.35
CA PRO A 306 -15.51 10.87 -9.36
C PRO A 306 -15.17 9.41 -9.04
N LEU A 307 -15.98 8.80 -8.18
CA LEU A 307 -15.82 7.43 -7.71
C LEU A 307 -16.88 6.49 -8.29
N ASP A 308 -16.51 5.23 -8.47
CA ASP A 308 -17.48 4.17 -8.77
C ASP A 308 -18.16 3.65 -7.49
N ARG A 309 -19.05 2.67 -7.64
CA ARG A 309 -19.80 2.08 -6.52
C ARG A 309 -18.92 1.46 -5.43
N TYR A 310 -17.67 1.12 -5.73
CA TYR A 310 -16.71 0.58 -4.78
C TYR A 310 -15.76 1.65 -4.23
N TYR A 311 -16.13 2.92 -4.41
CA TYR A 311 -15.38 4.09 -3.95
C TYR A 311 -14.01 4.24 -4.62
N ARG A 312 -13.86 3.73 -5.85
CA ARG A 312 -12.61 3.77 -6.62
C ARG A 312 -12.65 4.88 -7.68
N PRO A 313 -11.55 5.59 -7.95
CA PRO A 313 -11.51 6.59 -9.02
C PRO A 313 -11.90 5.99 -10.38
N VAL A 314 -12.95 6.53 -11.01
CA VAL A 314 -13.51 6.01 -12.28
C VAL A 314 -12.49 6.04 -13.41
N TRP A 315 -11.58 7.01 -13.42
CA TRP A 315 -10.58 7.12 -14.49
C TRP A 315 -9.47 6.05 -14.40
N ILE A 316 -9.31 5.40 -13.23
CA ILE A 316 -8.43 4.23 -13.02
C ILE A 316 -9.20 2.93 -13.24
N TYR A 317 -10.36 2.79 -12.58
CA TYR A 317 -11.08 1.51 -12.44
C TYR A 317 -12.38 1.43 -13.25
N GLY A 318 -12.74 2.44 -14.04
CA GLY A 318 -14.04 2.51 -14.74
C GLY A 318 -14.22 1.48 -15.85
N ARG A 319 -13.13 0.86 -16.33
CA ARG A 319 -13.16 -0.23 -17.32
C ARG A 319 -12.70 -1.54 -16.70
N THR A 320 -13.29 -2.63 -17.18
CA THR A 320 -12.82 -3.98 -16.87
C THR A 320 -11.44 -4.22 -17.49
N THR A 321 -10.73 -5.20 -16.96
CA THR A 321 -9.47 -5.69 -17.52
C THR A 321 -9.70 -6.21 -18.94
N HIS A 322 -10.85 -6.83 -19.21
CA HIS A 322 -11.18 -7.39 -20.54
C HIS A 322 -11.40 -6.32 -21.61
N GLU A 323 -12.10 -5.22 -21.29
CA GLU A 323 -12.31 -4.09 -22.21
C GLU A 323 -11.00 -3.42 -22.66
N GLN A 324 -9.91 -3.68 -21.95
CA GLN A 324 -8.58 -3.11 -22.20
C GLN A 324 -7.58 -4.21 -22.63
N CYS A 325 -8.02 -5.45 -22.79
CA CYS A 325 -7.15 -6.60 -22.96
C CYS A 325 -6.59 -6.69 -24.39
N PRO A 326 -5.27 -6.87 -24.57
CA PRO A 326 -4.68 -7.03 -25.90
C PRO A 326 -5.05 -8.37 -26.57
N ARG A 327 -5.67 -9.29 -25.83
CA ARG A 327 -6.16 -10.59 -26.32
C ARG A 327 -7.67 -10.59 -26.61
N ALA A 328 -8.32 -9.41 -26.60
CA ALA A 328 -9.77 -9.30 -26.79
C ALA A 328 -10.22 -9.82 -28.17
N ALA A 329 -9.41 -9.65 -29.22
CA ALA A 329 -9.71 -10.22 -30.54
C ALA A 329 -9.78 -11.76 -30.52
N SER A 330 -8.81 -12.43 -29.88
CA SER A 330 -8.84 -13.90 -29.71
C SER A 330 -10.06 -14.36 -28.90
N TYR A 331 -10.49 -13.60 -27.90
CA TYR A 331 -11.73 -13.88 -27.18
C TYR A 331 -12.95 -13.82 -28.13
N ALA A 332 -13.03 -12.77 -28.95
CA ALA A 332 -14.17 -12.54 -29.84
C ALA A 332 -14.32 -13.63 -30.91
N VAL A 333 -13.21 -14.19 -31.41
CA VAL A 333 -13.24 -15.29 -32.41
C VAL A 333 -13.28 -16.69 -31.78
N GLY A 334 -13.32 -16.80 -30.45
CA GLY A 334 -13.38 -18.08 -29.75
C GLY A 334 -12.04 -18.84 -29.66
N GLU A 335 -10.92 -18.15 -29.85
CA GLU A 335 -9.58 -18.71 -29.73
C GLU A 335 -9.07 -18.61 -28.30
N PHE A 336 -9.17 -19.73 -27.59
CA PHE A 336 -8.77 -19.84 -26.19
C PHE A 336 -7.55 -20.75 -26.03
N ARG A 337 -6.72 -20.47 -25.02
CA ARG A 337 -5.72 -21.42 -24.56
C ARG A 337 -6.40 -22.69 -24.04
N GLU A 338 -5.77 -23.83 -24.28
CA GLU A 338 -6.29 -25.13 -23.86
C GLU A 338 -5.90 -25.48 -22.42
N TYR A 339 -4.72 -25.03 -21.98
CA TYR A 339 -4.19 -25.28 -20.63
C TYR A 339 -3.36 -24.09 -20.12
N ALA A 340 -3.18 -24.03 -18.80
CA ALA A 340 -2.35 -23.03 -18.16
C ALA A 340 -0.88 -23.21 -18.59
N GLY A 341 -0.26 -22.16 -19.13
CA GLY A 341 1.11 -22.20 -19.64
C GLY A 341 1.24 -22.46 -21.14
N ASP A 342 0.13 -22.62 -21.89
CA ASP A 342 0.16 -22.61 -23.36
C ASP A 342 0.86 -21.33 -23.85
N PRO A 343 1.96 -21.43 -24.63
CA PRO A 343 2.77 -20.28 -25.01
C PRO A 343 2.12 -19.39 -26.08
N SER A 344 0.94 -19.75 -26.60
CA SER A 344 0.24 -18.99 -27.63
C SER A 344 -0.32 -17.66 -27.13
N TRP A 345 -0.60 -16.75 -28.07
CA TRP A 345 -1.23 -15.46 -27.79
C TRP A 345 -2.76 -15.55 -27.55
N LYS A 346 -3.32 -16.77 -27.56
CA LYS A 346 -4.76 -17.00 -27.40
C LYS A 346 -5.32 -16.47 -26.08
N CYS A 347 -6.63 -16.31 -26.02
CA CYS A 347 -7.32 -15.78 -24.85
C CYS A 347 -7.22 -16.72 -23.63
N LEU A 348 -7.06 -16.12 -22.45
CA LEU A 348 -6.91 -16.82 -21.17
C LEU A 348 -8.23 -17.21 -20.50
N PHE A 349 -9.38 -16.92 -21.13
CA PHE A 349 -10.68 -17.06 -20.48
C PHE A 349 -10.95 -18.50 -19.99
N ARG A 350 -10.69 -19.51 -20.83
CA ARG A 350 -10.88 -20.93 -20.47
C ARG A 350 -9.94 -21.44 -19.38
N VAL A 351 -8.79 -20.81 -19.20
CA VAL A 351 -7.80 -21.19 -18.19
C VAL A 351 -7.93 -20.39 -16.90
N GLY A 352 -9.04 -19.65 -16.74
CA GLY A 352 -9.43 -19.06 -15.45
C GLY A 352 -9.32 -17.54 -15.35
N CYS A 353 -9.02 -16.83 -16.44
CA CYS A 353 -8.92 -15.37 -16.43
C CYS A 353 -10.23 -14.71 -15.93
N LYS A 354 -10.11 -13.83 -14.93
CA LYS A 354 -11.23 -13.08 -14.33
C LYS A 354 -11.44 -11.70 -14.97
N GLY A 355 -10.69 -11.39 -16.03
CA GLY A 355 -10.67 -10.07 -16.66
C GLY A 355 -12.04 -9.48 -17.04
N PRO A 356 -13.04 -10.28 -17.49
CA PRO A 356 -14.38 -9.76 -17.82
C PRO A 356 -15.18 -9.21 -16.64
N VAL A 357 -14.83 -9.59 -15.41
CA VAL A 357 -15.55 -9.19 -14.18
C VAL A 357 -14.65 -8.45 -13.19
N SER A 358 -13.42 -8.12 -13.58
CA SER A 358 -12.46 -7.41 -12.75
C SER A 358 -12.13 -6.06 -13.36
N ASN A 359 -12.24 -4.99 -12.56
CA ASN A 359 -11.77 -3.65 -12.94
C ASN A 359 -10.34 -3.46 -12.44
N CYS A 360 -9.39 -3.28 -13.34
CA CYS A 360 -7.99 -3.15 -12.97
C CYS A 360 -7.19 -2.34 -14.00
N PRO A 361 -6.27 -1.46 -13.56
CA PRO A 361 -5.53 -0.60 -14.49
C PRO A 361 -4.40 -1.30 -15.25
N TRP A 362 -4.00 -2.54 -14.93
CA TRP A 362 -2.80 -3.20 -15.50
C TRP A 362 -2.74 -3.21 -17.02
N ASN A 363 -3.86 -3.34 -17.72
CA ASN A 363 -3.83 -3.36 -19.17
C ASN A 363 -3.60 -1.97 -19.79
N LYS A 364 -4.08 -0.91 -19.12
CA LYS A 364 -3.87 0.48 -19.53
C LYS A 364 -2.50 1.00 -19.10
N GLU A 365 -2.14 0.82 -17.83
CA GLU A 365 -0.92 1.37 -17.24
C GLU A 365 0.31 0.45 -17.41
N GLY A 366 0.10 -0.85 -17.65
CA GLY A 366 1.14 -1.89 -17.50
C GLY A 366 1.49 -2.14 -16.03
N TRP A 367 2.59 -2.86 -15.78
CA TRP A 367 3.17 -2.98 -14.45
C TRP A 367 4.12 -1.81 -14.17
N ILE A 368 5.36 -1.90 -14.66
CA ILE A 368 6.35 -0.82 -14.62
C ILE A 368 6.61 -0.36 -16.05
N LEU A 369 6.57 0.96 -16.29
CA LEU A 369 6.81 1.56 -17.62
C LEU A 369 5.93 0.98 -18.75
N GLY A 370 4.73 0.49 -18.44
CA GLY A 370 3.85 -0.15 -19.44
C GLY A 370 4.15 -1.63 -19.70
N ILE A 371 5.22 -2.18 -19.13
CA ILE A 371 5.68 -3.56 -19.31
C ILE A 371 5.04 -4.46 -18.24
N GLY A 372 4.73 -5.71 -18.61
CA GLY A 372 4.13 -6.68 -17.71
C GLY A 372 2.61 -6.57 -17.62
N GLY A 373 2.05 -7.13 -16.55
CA GLY A 373 0.60 -7.22 -16.31
C GLY A 373 0.05 -8.61 -16.66
N PRO A 374 -0.87 -9.17 -15.85
CA PRO A 374 -1.22 -10.60 -15.92
C PRO A 374 -1.66 -11.05 -17.33
N THR A 375 -2.67 -10.39 -17.89
CA THR A 375 -3.20 -10.79 -19.20
C THR A 375 -2.26 -10.49 -20.36
N LYS A 376 -1.33 -9.54 -20.20
CA LYS A 376 -0.28 -9.25 -21.19
C LYS A 376 0.76 -10.37 -21.22
N THR A 377 1.16 -10.88 -20.05
CA THR A 377 2.18 -11.93 -19.90
C THR A 377 1.62 -13.35 -19.96
N GLY A 378 0.29 -13.51 -19.94
CA GLY A 378 -0.36 -14.81 -20.12
C GLY A 378 -0.78 -15.49 -18.82
N ALA A 379 -1.06 -14.72 -17.77
CA ALA A 379 -1.57 -15.13 -16.47
C ALA A 379 -2.99 -14.61 -16.19
#